data_AF-A0ABD3XUU9-F1
#
_entry.id   AF-A0ABD3XUU9-F1
#
_cell.length_a   1.000
_cell.length_b   1.000
_cell.length_c   1.000
_cell.angle_alpha   90.00
_cell.angle_beta   90.00
_cell.angle_gamma   90.00
#
_symmetry.space_group_name_H-M   'P 1'
#
loop_
_entity.id
_entity.type
_entity.pdbx_description
1 polymer ?
#
loop_
_entity_poly.entity_id
_entity_poly.type
_entity_poly.pdbx_seq_one_letter_code
_entity_poly.pdbx_strand_id
1 'polypeptide(L)'
;MGADLRKVHRVIHAGCPSSSWTLCRIKNIYFHFTSEYVQQAGRAGRDGLKAEAIIFYNNNDLSSKLLEKDMKRYLTLENGCRRYAFCMKQIAGQKQIDRYLVHMALKEYVKADVSGEIAFHLHDDLLKRITETFDIIPMDINEIVRYYNIPRYIADSLNAILVTFRK
;
A
#
# COMPACT_ATOMS: atom_id res chain seq x y z
N MET A 1 -22.40 0.95 14.85
CA MET A 1 -22.38 -0.52 15.02
C MET A 1 -21.20 -0.94 15.89
N GLY A 2 -21.40 -1.81 16.89
CA GLY A 2 -20.42 -2.14 17.96
C GLY A 2 -20.08 -3.62 18.13
N ALA A 3 -20.18 -4.44 17.09
CA ALA A 3 -19.80 -5.86 17.17
C ALA A 3 -18.27 -6.02 17.06
N ASP A 4 -17.60 -6.40 18.16
CA ASP A 4 -16.15 -6.63 18.23
C ASP A 4 -15.83 -8.05 18.70
N LEU A 5 -16.23 -9.03 17.89
CA LEU A 5 -15.86 -10.42 18.11
C LEU A 5 -14.45 -10.65 17.56
N ARG A 6 -13.54 -11.12 18.42
CA ARG A 6 -12.14 -11.40 18.01
C ARG A 6 -12.01 -12.58 17.06
N LYS A 7 -12.85 -13.61 17.23
CA LYS A 7 -12.80 -14.88 16.50
C LYS A 7 -13.77 -14.90 15.32
N VAL A 8 -13.61 -13.95 14.40
CA VAL A 8 -14.37 -13.91 13.15
C VAL A 8 -13.46 -14.35 12.02
N HIS A 9 -13.70 -15.54 11.46
CA HIS A 9 -12.86 -16.06 10.37
C HIS A 9 -13.44 -15.81 8.98
N ARG A 10 -14.68 -15.33 8.90
CA ARG A 10 -15.33 -15.07 7.62
C ARG A 10 -16.29 -13.91 7.71
N VAL A 11 -16.19 -13.00 6.75
CA VAL A 11 -17.16 -11.94 6.50
C VAL A 11 -17.69 -12.12 5.08
N ILE A 12 -19.01 -12.11 4.94
CA ILE A 12 -19.69 -12.29 3.65
C ILE A 12 -20.57 -11.06 3.40
N HIS A 13 -20.37 -10.42 2.26
CA HIS A 13 -21.22 -9.34 1.77
C HIS A 13 -22.20 -9.89 0.73
N ALA A 14 -23.48 -9.94 1.09
CA ALA A 14 -24.58 -10.33 0.21
C ALA A 14 -25.03 -9.14 -0.64
N GLY A 15 -24.11 -8.62 -1.46
CA GLY A 15 -24.28 -7.43 -2.27
C GLY A 15 -23.14 -6.43 -2.06
N CYS A 16 -23.02 -5.48 -2.98
CA CYS A 16 -21.98 -4.46 -2.92
C CYS A 16 -22.27 -3.47 -1.79
N PRO A 17 -21.35 -3.27 -0.82
CA PRO A 17 -21.52 -2.21 0.17
C PRO A 17 -21.59 -0.84 -0.52
N SER A 18 -22.48 0.01 -0.01
CA SER A 18 -22.59 1.41 -0.39
C SER A 18 -21.33 2.13 0.06
N SER A 19 -20.45 2.51 -0.86
CA SER A 19 -19.26 3.24 -0.44
C SER A 19 -19.64 4.68 -0.07
N SER A 20 -19.45 4.99 1.21
CA SER A 20 -19.45 6.36 1.75
C SER A 20 -18.01 6.73 2.08
N TRP A 21 -17.57 7.90 1.65
CA TRP A 21 -16.21 8.39 1.87
C TRP A 21 -15.96 8.60 3.37
N THR A 22 -14.84 8.10 3.89
CA THR A 22 -14.32 8.56 5.17
C THR A 22 -12.90 9.04 4.99
N LEU A 23 -12.69 10.33 5.24
CA LEU A 23 -11.39 10.97 5.31
C LEU A 23 -10.64 10.45 6.53
N CYS A 24 -9.60 9.63 6.30
CA CYS A 24 -8.65 9.31 7.36
C CYS A 24 -7.46 10.25 7.25
N ARG A 25 -7.18 11.00 8.31
CA ARG A 25 -6.03 11.89 8.42
C ARG A 25 -4.91 11.18 9.16
N ILE A 26 -3.87 10.76 8.45
CA ILE A 26 -2.59 10.37 9.07
C ILE A 26 -1.56 11.41 8.66
N LYS A 27 -1.05 12.18 9.63
CA LYS A 27 0.05 13.16 9.46
C LYS A 27 -0.08 14.05 8.20
N ASN A 28 -1.22 14.72 8.03
CA ASN A 28 -1.54 15.64 6.92
C ASN A 28 -1.72 15.01 5.52
N ILE A 29 -1.81 13.69 5.42
CA ILE A 29 -2.17 13.00 4.17
C ILE A 29 -3.61 12.49 4.30
N TYR A 30 -4.41 12.80 3.29
CA TYR A 30 -5.80 12.36 3.18
C TYR A 30 -5.84 11.04 2.44
N PHE A 31 -6.23 9.98 3.14
CA PHE A 31 -6.50 8.68 2.52
C PHE A 31 -7.99 8.58 2.25
N HIS A 32 -8.32 8.32 0.99
CA HIS A 32 -9.67 7.99 0.61
C HIS A 32 -9.83 6.49 0.60
N PHE A 33 -10.59 6.00 1.59
CA PHE A 33 -10.93 4.60 1.69
C PHE A 33 -12.31 4.37 1.07
N THR A 34 -12.49 3.26 0.35
CA THR A 34 -13.80 2.60 0.24
C THR A 34 -14.11 2.04 1.63
N SER A 35 -14.51 2.95 2.53
CA SER A 35 -14.29 2.82 3.96
C SER A 35 -15.16 1.73 4.56
N GLU A 36 -16.38 1.58 4.08
CA GLU A 36 -17.32 0.61 4.63
C GLU A 36 -16.90 -0.83 4.38
N TYR A 37 -16.53 -1.18 3.15
CA TYR A 37 -16.14 -2.56 2.84
C TYR A 37 -14.95 -3.00 3.69
N VAL A 38 -13.90 -2.18 3.78
CA VAL A 38 -12.72 -2.57 4.57
C VAL A 38 -12.93 -2.47 6.06
N GLN A 39 -13.72 -1.52 6.56
CA GLN A 39 -14.10 -1.53 7.97
C GLN A 39 -14.95 -2.75 8.33
N GLN A 40 -15.78 -3.25 7.40
CA GLN A 40 -16.61 -4.43 7.61
C GLN A 40 -15.78 -5.72 7.47
N ALA A 41 -15.00 -5.86 6.38
CA ALA A 41 -14.13 -7.00 6.11
C ALA A 41 -12.98 -7.10 7.13
N GLY A 42 -12.40 -5.97 7.55
CA GLY A 42 -11.32 -5.90 8.53
C GLY A 42 -11.73 -6.25 9.97
N ARG A 43 -12.99 -6.64 10.20
CA ARG A 43 -13.41 -7.29 11.45
C ARG A 43 -13.02 -8.75 11.49
N ALA A 44 -12.78 -9.38 10.34
CA ALA A 44 -12.30 -10.75 10.27
C ALA A 44 -10.80 -10.84 10.63
N GLY A 45 -10.38 -11.95 11.24
CA GLY A 45 -8.97 -12.25 11.53
C GLY A 45 -8.34 -11.40 12.63
N ARG A 46 -9.13 -10.82 13.54
CA ARG A 46 -8.62 -10.03 14.68
C ARG A 46 -7.83 -10.86 15.71
N ASP A 47 -7.96 -12.18 15.64
CA ASP A 47 -7.14 -13.13 16.39
C ASP A 47 -5.78 -13.44 15.73
N GLY A 48 -5.48 -12.81 14.59
CA GLY A 48 -4.24 -13.01 13.83
C GLY A 48 -4.21 -14.28 12.99
N LEU A 49 -5.29 -15.06 12.99
CA LEU A 49 -5.41 -16.26 12.18
C LEU A 49 -5.95 -15.91 10.78
N LYS A 50 -5.74 -16.83 9.83
CA LYS A 50 -6.26 -16.68 8.46
C LYS A 50 -7.78 -16.50 8.50
N ALA A 51 -8.27 -15.54 7.74
CA ALA A 51 -9.68 -15.24 7.60
C ALA A 51 -10.04 -14.89 6.15
N GLU A 52 -11.32 -14.93 5.84
CA GLU A 52 -11.87 -14.72 4.50
C GLU A 52 -12.82 -13.52 4.48
N ALA A 53 -12.72 -12.71 3.42
CA ALA A 53 -13.67 -11.66 3.10
C ALA A 53 -14.18 -11.90 1.68
N ILE A 54 -15.47 -12.15 1.54
CA ILE A 54 -16.11 -12.56 0.29
C ILE A 54 -17.21 -11.57 -0.06
N ILE A 55 -17.15 -10.99 -1.26
CA ILE A 55 -18.22 -10.15 -1.80
C ILE A 55 -18.90 -10.88 -2.95
N PHE A 56 -20.22 -11.01 -2.85
CA PHE A 56 -21.04 -11.40 -4.00
C PHE A 56 -21.56 -10.15 -4.70
N TYR A 57 -21.39 -10.11 -6.01
CA TYR A 57 -21.92 -9.05 -6.87
C TYR A 57 -22.40 -9.66 -8.19
N ASN A 58 -23.35 -9.00 -8.82
CA ASN A 58 -23.86 -9.35 -10.15
C ASN A 58 -23.87 -8.13 -11.08
N ASN A 59 -24.32 -8.34 -12.33
CA ASN A 59 -24.40 -7.27 -13.32
C ASN A 59 -25.39 -6.16 -12.93
N ASN A 60 -26.45 -6.48 -12.18
CA ASN A 60 -27.39 -5.46 -11.69
C ASN A 60 -26.69 -4.54 -10.68
N ASP A 61 -25.89 -5.10 -9.76
CA ASP A 61 -25.09 -4.31 -8.81
C ASP A 61 -24.09 -3.40 -9.53
N LEU A 62 -23.41 -3.93 -10.56
CA LEU A 62 -22.48 -3.14 -11.39
C LEU A 62 -23.18 -2.06 -12.21
N SER A 63 -24.44 -2.26 -12.60
CA SER A 63 -25.24 -1.27 -13.32
C SER A 63 -25.78 -0.16 -12.40
N SER A 64 -25.82 -0.41 -11.09
CA SER A 64 -26.37 0.54 -10.11
C SER A 64 -25.64 1.89 -10.15
N LYS A 65 -26.42 2.98 -10.15
CA LYS A 65 -25.90 4.36 -10.02
C LYS A 65 -25.39 4.66 -8.62
N LEU A 66 -25.82 3.88 -7.63
CA LEU A 66 -25.42 4.02 -6.22
C LEU A 66 -24.05 3.40 -5.95
N LEU A 67 -23.61 2.48 -6.80
CA LEU A 67 -22.29 1.86 -6.67
C LEU A 67 -21.23 2.80 -7.24
N GLU A 68 -20.26 3.18 -6.42
CA GLU A 68 -19.21 4.09 -6.88
C GLU A 68 -18.28 3.43 -7.90
N LYS A 69 -17.72 4.25 -8.79
CA LYS A 69 -16.84 3.81 -9.88
C LYS A 69 -15.64 3.00 -9.38
N ASP A 70 -15.10 3.36 -8.22
CA ASP A 70 -13.92 2.70 -7.66
C ASP A 70 -14.27 1.34 -7.06
N MET A 71 -15.45 1.20 -6.45
CA MET A 71 -15.95 -0.10 -6.03
C MET A 71 -16.26 -0.99 -7.24
N LYS A 72 -16.84 -0.45 -8.32
CA LYS A 72 -17.01 -1.19 -9.59
C LYS A 72 -15.67 -1.72 -10.11
N ARG A 73 -14.66 -0.84 -10.21
CA ARG A 73 -13.30 -1.24 -10.62
C ARG A 73 -12.69 -2.27 -9.68
N TYR A 74 -12.87 -2.09 -8.37
CA TYR A 74 -12.41 -3.03 -7.36
C TYR A 74 -13.04 -4.40 -7.55
N LEU A 75 -14.31 -4.51 -7.97
CA LEU A 75 -15.01 -5.77 -8.19
C LEU A 75 -14.63 -6.41 -9.53
N THR A 76 -14.53 -5.61 -10.60
CA THR A 76 -14.24 -6.11 -11.96
C THR A 76 -12.76 -6.31 -12.26
N LEU A 77 -11.86 -6.26 -11.27
CA LEU A 77 -10.43 -6.49 -11.48
C LEU A 77 -10.16 -7.98 -11.78
N GLU A 78 -9.94 -8.32 -13.04
CA GLU A 78 -9.68 -9.71 -13.44
C GLU A 78 -8.30 -10.19 -13.01
N ASN A 79 -7.29 -9.36 -13.26
CA ASN A 79 -5.88 -9.67 -13.00
C ASN A 79 -5.27 -8.58 -12.12
N GLY A 80 -5.06 -8.88 -10.84
CA GLY A 80 -4.40 -7.95 -9.93
C GLY A 80 -4.66 -8.29 -8.47
N CYS A 81 -3.69 -7.98 -7.62
CA CYS A 81 -3.86 -8.14 -6.19
C CYS A 81 -4.84 -7.07 -5.67
N ARG A 82 -5.94 -7.54 -5.07
CA ARG A 82 -7.02 -6.68 -4.52
C ARG A 82 -6.53 -5.76 -3.40
N ARG A 83 -5.44 -6.10 -2.71
CA ARG A 83 -4.79 -5.20 -1.73
C ARG A 83 -4.27 -3.92 -2.42
N TYR A 84 -3.68 -4.03 -3.61
CA TYR A 84 -3.20 -2.87 -4.36
C TYR A 84 -4.35 -2.06 -4.97
N ALA A 85 -5.40 -2.71 -5.47
CA ALA A 85 -6.58 -2.02 -5.98
C ALA A 85 -7.28 -1.17 -4.89
N PHE A 86 -7.19 -1.60 -3.64
CA PHE A 86 -7.70 -0.87 -2.48
C PHE A 86 -6.83 0.35 -2.10
N CYS A 87 -5.51 0.28 -2.28
CA CYS A 87 -4.58 1.33 -1.86
C CYS A 87 -4.42 2.50 -2.86
N MET A 88 -4.91 2.41 -4.10
CA MET A 88 -4.32 3.19 -5.21
C MET A 88 -5.24 4.20 -5.94
N LYS A 89 -6.24 4.85 -5.31
CA LYS A 89 -7.07 5.79 -6.11
C LYS A 89 -7.69 7.07 -5.51
N GLN A 90 -7.01 7.77 -4.60
CA GLN A 90 -7.17 9.24 -4.58
C GLN A 90 -5.90 9.96 -4.12
N ILE A 91 -4.91 10.09 -5.00
CA ILE A 91 -4.05 11.28 -4.96
C ILE A 91 -3.78 11.63 -6.42
N ALA A 92 -4.44 12.68 -6.91
CA ALA A 92 -4.15 13.31 -8.19
C ALA A 92 -2.79 14.05 -8.12
N GLY A 93 -1.73 13.31 -7.84
CA GLY A 93 -0.37 13.77 -7.55
C GLY A 93 0.61 12.59 -7.51
N GLN A 94 0.67 11.84 -8.61
CA GLN A 94 1.38 10.55 -8.76
C GLN A 94 2.78 10.49 -8.14
N LYS A 95 3.57 11.57 -8.21
CA LYS A 95 4.95 11.63 -7.72
C LYS A 95 5.09 11.50 -6.19
N GLN A 96 4.11 11.94 -5.41
CA GLN A 96 4.25 11.97 -3.95
C GLN A 96 3.98 10.62 -3.29
N ILE A 97 3.21 9.75 -3.94
CA ILE A 97 2.91 8.38 -3.47
C ILE A 97 4.09 7.46 -3.71
N ASP A 98 4.72 7.51 -4.89
CA ASP A 98 5.86 6.64 -5.20
C ASP A 98 6.98 6.86 -4.20
N ARG A 99 7.23 8.12 -3.81
CA ARG A 99 8.15 8.48 -2.73
C ARG A 99 7.75 7.87 -1.39
N TYR A 100 6.48 7.97 -0.98
CA TYR A 100 6.04 7.40 0.30
C TYR A 100 6.16 5.86 0.33
N LEU A 101 5.77 5.18 -0.75
CA LEU A 101 5.86 3.72 -0.85
C LEU A 101 7.31 3.25 -0.90
N VAL A 102 8.17 3.95 -1.65
CA VAL A 102 9.62 3.73 -1.66
C VAL A 102 10.19 3.90 -0.26
N HIS A 103 9.83 4.99 0.44
CA HIS A 103 10.30 5.22 1.81
C HIS A 103 9.88 4.10 2.77
N MET A 104 8.63 3.63 2.67
CA MET A 104 8.13 2.52 3.49
C MET A 104 8.86 1.21 3.16
N ALA A 105 9.03 0.89 1.89
CA ALA A 105 9.75 -0.31 1.46
C ALA A 105 11.21 -0.31 1.94
N LEU A 106 11.88 0.83 1.85
CA LEU A 106 13.24 1.01 2.34
C LEU A 106 13.31 0.88 3.87
N LYS A 107 12.33 1.42 4.60
CA LYS A 107 12.27 1.27 6.06
C LYS A 107 12.05 -0.17 6.50
N GLU A 108 11.19 -0.91 5.82
CA GLU A 108 11.00 -2.32 6.11
C GLU A 108 12.24 -3.15 5.76
N TYR A 109 12.95 -2.81 4.67
CA TYR A 109 14.24 -3.42 4.33
C TYR A 109 15.30 -3.18 5.43
N VAL A 110 15.42 -1.95 5.94
CA VAL A 110 16.34 -1.63 7.04
C VAL A 110 15.93 -2.32 8.35
N LYS A 111 14.64 -2.41 8.66
CA LYS A 111 14.16 -3.11 9.87
C LYS A 111 14.35 -4.62 9.81
N ALA A 112 14.32 -5.19 8.61
CA ALA A 112 14.56 -6.62 8.42
C ALA A 112 16.03 -7.00 8.67
N ASP A 113 16.93 -6.01 8.75
CA ASP A 113 18.33 -6.23 9.07
C ASP A 113 18.53 -6.53 10.56
N VAL A 114 18.99 -7.75 10.84
CA VAL A 114 19.27 -8.21 12.20
C VAL A 114 20.69 -7.83 12.64
N SER A 115 21.60 -7.56 11.70
CA SER A 115 23.01 -7.21 12.02
C SER A 115 23.18 -5.74 12.40
N GLY A 116 22.26 -4.87 11.95
CA GLY A 116 22.34 -3.42 12.11
C GLY A 116 23.31 -2.75 11.13
N GLU A 117 23.99 -3.52 10.27
CA GLU A 117 24.92 -3.03 9.25
C GLU A 117 24.19 -2.22 8.18
N ILE A 118 23.01 -2.70 7.75
CA ILE A 118 22.16 -1.99 6.79
C ILE A 118 21.61 -0.72 7.45
N ALA A 119 21.23 -0.77 8.73
CA ALA A 119 20.77 0.42 9.45
C ALA A 119 21.86 1.48 9.63
N PHE A 120 23.12 1.06 9.79
CA PHE A 120 24.28 1.95 9.83
C PHE A 120 24.47 2.67 8.48
N HIS A 121 24.44 1.93 7.38
CA HIS A 121 24.63 2.48 6.05
C HIS A 121 23.41 3.24 5.50
N LEU A 122 22.19 2.84 5.87
CA LEU A 122 20.91 3.41 5.43
C LEU A 122 20.13 4.04 6.58
N HIS A 123 20.76 5.01 7.24
CA HIS A 123 20.12 5.81 8.27
C HIS A 123 18.98 6.68 7.71
N ASP A 124 18.09 7.14 8.58
CA ASP A 124 16.82 7.80 8.22
C ASP A 124 17.00 9.02 7.28
N ASP A 125 18.06 9.81 7.46
CA ASP A 125 18.34 10.96 6.60
C ASP A 125 18.69 10.55 5.16
N LEU A 126 19.44 9.47 4.99
CA LEU A 126 19.78 8.95 3.67
C LEU A 126 18.56 8.33 2.99
N LEU A 127 17.72 7.59 3.74
CA LEU A 127 16.46 7.08 3.22
C LEU A 127 15.55 8.20 2.73
N LYS A 128 15.49 9.31 3.48
CA LYS A 128 14.73 10.50 3.10
C LYS A 128 15.29 11.13 1.82
N ARG A 129 16.61 11.28 1.70
CA ARG A 129 17.26 11.80 0.49
C ARG A 129 17.01 10.93 -0.74
N ILE A 130 17.19 9.61 -0.63
CA ILE A 130 16.91 8.64 -1.71
C ILE A 130 15.44 8.73 -2.15
N THR A 131 14.55 8.87 -1.17
CA THR A 131 13.12 9.05 -1.43
C THR A 131 12.83 10.36 -2.16
N GLU A 132 13.40 11.48 -1.71
CA GLU A 132 13.17 12.81 -2.28
C GLU A 132 13.70 12.95 -3.70
N THR A 133 14.78 12.23 -4.02
CA THR A 133 15.40 12.23 -5.36
C THR A 133 14.84 11.13 -6.27
N PHE A 134 13.95 10.24 -5.80
CA PHE A 134 13.43 9.09 -6.55
C PHE A 134 12.97 9.42 -7.98
N ASP A 135 12.24 10.53 -8.16
CA ASP A 135 11.70 10.98 -9.46
C ASP A 135 12.76 11.60 -10.38
N ILE A 136 13.87 12.07 -9.81
CA ILE A 136 14.93 12.84 -10.48
C ILE A 136 16.19 11.97 -10.66
N ILE A 137 16.14 10.66 -10.40
CA ILE A 137 17.27 9.77 -10.71
C ILE A 137 17.06 9.13 -12.10
N PRO A 138 17.27 9.78 -13.25
CA PRO A 138 17.57 9.05 -14.47
C PRO A 138 19.07 8.71 -14.44
N MET A 139 19.42 7.47 -14.08
CA MET A 139 20.80 6.92 -14.05
C MET A 139 21.71 7.64 -13.01
N ASP A 140 22.40 7.06 -12.06
CA ASP A 140 22.98 5.74 -11.88
C ASP A 140 22.98 5.48 -10.36
N ILE A 141 22.26 4.47 -9.86
CA ILE A 141 22.28 4.14 -8.42
C ILE A 141 23.71 3.91 -7.94
N ASN A 142 24.62 3.50 -8.84
CA ASN A 142 26.04 3.39 -8.53
C ASN A 142 26.69 4.72 -8.12
N GLU A 143 26.22 5.88 -8.58
CA GLU A 143 26.72 7.18 -8.12
C GLU A 143 26.28 7.50 -6.70
N ILE A 144 25.02 7.22 -6.34
CA ILE A 144 24.53 7.37 -4.95
C ILE A 144 25.33 6.42 -4.04
N VAL A 145 25.50 5.18 -4.49
CA VAL A 145 26.24 4.13 -3.77
C VAL A 145 27.70 4.52 -3.55
N ARG A 146 28.36 5.08 -4.58
CA ARG A 146 29.72 5.60 -4.46
C ARG A 146 29.80 6.84 -3.56
N TYR A 147 28.87 7.78 -3.72
CA TYR A 147 28.87 9.03 -2.97
C TYR A 147 28.65 8.82 -1.47
N TYR A 148 27.77 7.89 -1.10
CA TYR A 148 27.45 7.58 0.29
C TYR A 148 28.23 6.39 0.87
N ASN A 149 29.24 5.86 0.14
CA ASN A 149 30.02 4.67 0.53
C ASN A 149 29.14 3.48 0.96
N ILE A 150 28.05 3.24 0.22
CA ILE A 150 27.15 2.12 0.46
C ILE A 150 27.82 0.84 -0.05
N PRO A 151 27.91 -0.24 0.76
CA PRO A 151 28.41 -1.52 0.29
C PRO A 151 27.65 -2.03 -0.94
N ARG A 152 28.38 -2.65 -1.88
CA ARG A 152 27.81 -3.10 -3.17
C ARG A 152 26.64 -4.07 -3.03
N TYR A 153 26.66 -4.94 -2.03
CA TYR A 153 25.57 -5.89 -1.80
C TYR A 153 24.28 -5.20 -1.30
N ILE A 154 24.39 -4.08 -0.57
CA ILE A 154 23.25 -3.24 -0.18
C ILE A 154 22.75 -2.47 -1.41
N ALA A 155 23.66 -1.98 -2.24
CA ALA A 155 23.34 -1.27 -3.49
C ALA A 155 22.47 -2.09 -4.44
N ASP A 156 22.80 -3.35 -4.65
CA ASP A 156 22.05 -4.25 -5.54
C ASP A 156 20.62 -4.46 -5.03
N SER A 157 20.47 -4.66 -3.72
CA SER A 157 19.17 -4.82 -3.05
C SER A 157 18.32 -3.54 -3.12
N LEU A 158 18.95 -2.38 -2.89
CA LEU A 158 18.31 -1.07 -3.06
C LEU A 158 17.82 -0.87 -4.50
N ASN A 159 18.65 -1.19 -5.49
CA ASN A 159 18.28 -1.07 -6.89
C ASN A 159 17.07 -1.94 -7.24
N ALA A 160 17.03 -3.19 -6.78
CA ALA A 160 15.89 -4.07 -6.98
C ALA A 160 14.59 -3.50 -6.39
N ILE A 161 14.65 -2.93 -5.18
CA ILE A 161 13.52 -2.25 -4.54
C ILE A 161 13.08 -1.06 -5.40
N LEU A 162 14.00 -0.16 -5.75
CA LEU A 162 13.68 1.09 -6.46
C LEU A 162 13.14 0.84 -7.88
N VAL A 163 13.67 -0.13 -8.62
CA VAL A 163 13.18 -0.53 -9.94
C VAL A 163 11.75 -1.07 -9.88
N THR A 164 11.36 -1.73 -8.79
CA THR A 164 9.99 -2.25 -8.59
C THR A 164 8.94 -1.14 -8.62
N PHE A 165 9.30 0.08 -8.22
CA PHE A 165 8.40 1.23 -8.15
C PHE A 165 8.46 2.16 -9.37
N ARG A 166 9.31 1.87 -10.38
CA ARG A 166 9.54 2.75 -11.55
C ARG A 166 8.71 2.39 -12.81
N LYS A 167 7.52 1.81 -12.65
CA LYS A 167 6.69 1.40 -13.81
C LYS A 167 5.86 2.52 -14.40
#